data_AF-A0A067R6T9-F1
#
_entry.id   AF-A0A067R6T9-F1
#
_cell.length_a   1.000
_cell.length_b   1.000
_cell.length_c   1.000
_cell.angle_alpha   90.00
_cell.angle_beta   90.00
_cell.angle_gamma   90.00
#
_symmetry.space_group_name_H-M   'P 1'
#
loop_
_entity.id
_entity.type
_entity.pdbx_description
1 polymer ?
#
loop_
_entity_poly.entity_id
_entity_poly.type
_entity_poly.pdbx_seq_one_letter_code
_entity_poly.pdbx_strand_id
1 'polypeptide(L)'
;MSHNPRLSKIDVDAFKDVGICSLDLSYNVLSSLDEKLTHWESLDAADLQGNPWDCTCPLQWVLDRLVPHLYRTRQDLLYELRCDVPIQFRNKRLVHFYKWKKAAFCSQTEQLRAVPESDNVEVTFGLSDAMIYVTAGLTTLVAIMVVAGIVLQRRFDSRRRARNRRM
;
A
#
# COMPACT_ATOMS: atom_id res chain seq x y z
N MET A 1 -25.73 -16.36 11.63
CA MET A 1 -25.55 -17.47 10.66
C MET A 1 -24.08 -17.83 10.62
N SER A 2 -23.61 -18.60 11.61
CA SER A 2 -22.21 -19.01 11.75
C SER A 2 -22.05 -20.52 11.57
N HIS A 3 -20.80 -20.97 11.39
CA HIS A 3 -20.43 -22.39 11.30
C HIS A 3 -21.10 -23.15 10.13
N ASN A 4 -21.28 -22.48 8.99
CA ASN A 4 -21.82 -23.09 7.78
C ASN A 4 -20.72 -23.22 6.70
N PRO A 5 -20.18 -24.43 6.48
CA PRO A 5 -19.10 -24.68 5.53
C PRO A 5 -19.53 -24.55 4.05
N ARG A 6 -20.78 -24.18 3.77
CA ARG A 6 -21.29 -23.95 2.41
C ARG A 6 -21.66 -22.49 2.16
N LEU A 7 -21.67 -21.64 3.19
CA LEU A 7 -22.00 -20.23 3.03
C LEU A 7 -20.76 -19.47 2.54
N SER A 8 -20.73 -19.17 1.25
CA SER A 8 -19.61 -18.47 0.59
C SER A 8 -19.99 -17.11 -0.01
N LYS A 9 -21.28 -16.82 -0.11
CA LYS A 9 -21.80 -15.55 -0.62
C LYS A 9 -23.05 -15.15 0.16
N ILE A 10 -23.23 -13.85 0.31
CA ILE A 10 -24.43 -13.24 0.87
C ILE A 10 -24.89 -12.20 -0.13
N ASP A 11 -26.18 -12.18 -0.43
CA ASP A 11 -26.75 -11.17 -1.32
C ASP A 11 -26.67 -9.78 -0.66
N VAL A 12 -26.37 -8.74 -1.45
CA VAL A 12 -26.19 -7.37 -0.94
C VAL A 12 -27.46 -6.83 -0.27
N ASP A 13 -28.63 -7.28 -0.72
CA ASP A 13 -29.92 -6.85 -0.19
C ASP A 13 -30.45 -7.81 0.91
N ALA A 14 -29.66 -8.81 1.35
CA ALA A 14 -30.12 -9.84 2.29
C ALA A 14 -30.62 -9.30 3.64
N PHE A 15 -30.11 -8.15 4.07
CA PHE A 15 -30.53 -7.48 5.30
C PHE A 15 -31.16 -6.10 5.05
N LYS A 16 -31.54 -5.83 3.81
CA LYS A 16 -32.26 -4.61 3.46
C LYS A 16 -33.59 -4.57 4.23
N ASP A 17 -33.85 -3.42 4.84
CA ASP A 17 -35.04 -3.15 5.67
C ASP A 17 -35.14 -3.98 6.97
N VAL A 18 -34.06 -4.64 7.40
CA VAL A 18 -34.00 -5.35 8.68
C VAL A 18 -33.16 -4.56 9.69
N GLY A 19 -33.76 -4.20 10.82
CA GLY A 19 -33.07 -3.54 11.94
C GLY A 19 -32.23 -4.53 12.74
N ILE A 20 -31.00 -4.79 12.31
CA ILE A 20 -30.09 -5.73 12.98
C ILE A 20 -29.18 -4.96 13.94
N CYS A 21 -29.05 -5.45 15.18
CA CYS A 21 -28.11 -4.92 16.18
C CYS A 21 -26.81 -5.73 16.25
N SER A 22 -26.88 -7.05 16.02
CA SER A 22 -25.74 -7.95 16.08
C SER A 22 -25.76 -8.93 14.92
N LEU A 23 -24.61 -9.13 14.28
CA LEU A 23 -24.44 -10.01 13.14
C LEU A 23 -23.31 -11.00 13.39
N ASP A 24 -23.62 -12.30 13.39
CA ASP A 24 -22.63 -13.37 13.47
C ASP A 24 -22.57 -14.12 12.14
N LEU A 25 -21.44 -13.98 11.44
CA LEU A 25 -21.08 -14.67 10.20
C LEU A 25 -19.77 -15.44 10.38
N SER A 26 -19.39 -15.77 11.61
CA SER A 26 -18.14 -16.45 11.92
C SER A 26 -18.10 -17.88 11.41
N TYR A 27 -16.89 -18.38 11.14
CA TYR A 27 -16.60 -19.76 10.73
C TYR A 27 -17.43 -20.26 9.54
N ASN A 28 -17.58 -19.39 8.53
CA ASN A 28 -18.14 -19.75 7.23
C ASN A 28 -17.02 -19.83 6.18
N VAL A 29 -17.36 -19.73 4.90
CA VAL A 29 -16.39 -19.77 3.78
C VAL A 29 -16.47 -18.49 2.96
N LEU A 30 -16.73 -17.37 3.64
CA LEU A 30 -16.80 -16.05 3.01
C LEU A 30 -15.39 -15.56 2.69
N SER A 31 -15.13 -15.25 1.42
CA SER A 31 -13.88 -14.62 1.02
C SER A 31 -14.01 -13.11 0.83
N SER A 32 -15.21 -12.61 0.58
CA SER A 32 -15.50 -11.19 0.42
C SER A 32 -16.78 -10.80 1.16
N LEU A 33 -16.92 -9.51 1.43
CA LEU A 33 -18.07 -8.95 2.10
C LEU A 33 -18.38 -7.58 1.50
N ASP A 34 -19.63 -7.41 1.07
CA ASP A 34 -20.08 -6.14 0.52
C ASP A 34 -20.33 -5.15 1.67
N GLU A 35 -19.80 -3.94 1.51
CA GLU A 35 -20.01 -2.83 2.42
C GLU A 35 -21.50 -2.49 2.59
N LYS A 36 -22.28 -2.61 1.51
CA LYS A 36 -23.68 -2.20 1.48
C LYS A 36 -24.63 -3.21 2.11
N LEU A 37 -24.11 -4.37 2.52
CA LEU A 37 -24.89 -5.46 3.10
C LEU A 37 -25.69 -5.00 4.34
N THR A 38 -25.12 -4.11 5.15
CA THR A 38 -25.78 -3.51 6.31
C THR A 38 -25.04 -2.25 6.77
N HIS A 39 -25.58 -1.55 7.76
CA HIS A 39 -24.94 -0.39 8.37
C HIS A 39 -23.95 -0.88 9.45
N TRP A 40 -22.75 -1.27 9.03
CA TRP A 40 -21.77 -1.93 9.90
C TRP A 40 -21.39 -1.16 11.17
N GLU A 41 -21.34 0.17 11.10
CA GLU A 41 -20.99 1.03 12.24
C GLU A 41 -22.13 1.19 13.26
N SER A 42 -23.37 0.86 12.88
CA SER A 42 -24.49 0.85 13.83
C SER A 42 -24.67 -0.49 14.54
N LEU A 43 -23.89 -1.51 14.18
CA LEU A 43 -23.93 -2.81 14.86
C LEU A 43 -23.19 -2.73 16.20
N ASP A 44 -23.80 -3.32 17.24
CA ASP A 44 -23.15 -3.54 18.54
C ASP A 44 -22.07 -4.61 18.44
N ALA A 45 -22.29 -5.61 17.60
CA ALA A 45 -21.35 -6.71 17.37
C ALA A 45 -21.44 -7.24 15.94
N ALA A 46 -20.28 -7.47 15.33
CA ALA A 46 -20.14 -8.09 14.02
C ALA A 46 -19.03 -9.14 14.08
N ASP A 47 -19.39 -10.41 14.23
CA ASP A 47 -18.41 -11.51 14.24
C ASP A 47 -18.18 -12.05 12.83
N LEU A 48 -16.98 -11.82 12.31
CA LEU A 48 -16.53 -12.20 10.97
C LEU A 48 -15.37 -13.21 11.02
N GLN A 49 -15.07 -13.74 12.21
CA GLN A 49 -13.90 -14.58 12.45
C GLN A 49 -13.94 -15.92 11.70
N GLY A 50 -12.79 -16.57 11.51
CA GLY A 50 -12.74 -17.93 10.97
C GLY A 50 -13.17 -18.09 9.49
N ASN A 51 -13.22 -17.00 8.73
CA ASN A 51 -13.52 -17.01 7.29
C ASN A 51 -12.25 -16.82 6.45
N PRO A 52 -12.17 -17.39 5.22
CA PRO A 52 -11.03 -17.27 4.32
C PRO A 52 -10.98 -15.93 3.60
N TRP A 53 -10.80 -14.83 4.33
CA TRP A 53 -10.88 -13.47 3.78
C TRP A 53 -9.83 -13.19 2.71
N ASP A 54 -10.29 -12.66 1.58
CA ASP A 54 -9.48 -12.10 0.50
C ASP A 54 -9.16 -10.64 0.80
N CYS A 55 -7.97 -10.42 1.35
CA CYS A 55 -7.44 -9.12 1.72
C CYS A 55 -6.85 -8.37 0.51
N THR A 56 -7.66 -8.21 -0.52
CA THR A 56 -7.43 -7.33 -1.67
C THR A 56 -8.24 -6.03 -1.51
N CYS A 57 -8.08 -5.11 -2.46
CA CYS A 57 -8.68 -3.78 -2.41
C CYS A 57 -10.19 -3.75 -2.08
N PRO A 58 -11.05 -4.67 -2.57
CA PRO A 58 -12.46 -4.69 -2.18
C PRO A 58 -12.72 -4.84 -0.66
N LEU A 59 -11.78 -5.40 0.10
CA LEU A 59 -11.89 -5.56 1.56
C LEU A 59 -11.33 -4.34 2.33
N GLN A 60 -10.79 -3.33 1.64
CA GLN A 60 -10.16 -2.17 2.28
C GLN A 60 -11.13 -1.44 3.22
N TRP A 61 -12.42 -1.37 2.87
CA TRP A 61 -13.44 -0.73 3.71
C TRP A 61 -13.55 -1.36 5.10
N VAL A 62 -13.27 -2.66 5.24
CA VAL A 62 -13.27 -3.37 6.52
C VAL A 62 -12.18 -2.79 7.42
N LEU A 63 -11.01 -2.48 6.87
CA LEU A 63 -9.93 -1.84 7.62
C LEU A 63 -10.23 -0.38 7.96
N ASP A 64 -10.90 0.33 7.06
CA ASP A 64 -11.12 1.78 7.21
C ASP A 64 -12.27 2.11 8.17
N ARG A 65 -13.26 1.22 8.28
CA ARG A 65 -14.46 1.47 9.09
C ARG A 65 -14.72 0.41 10.16
N LEU A 66 -14.85 -0.86 9.75
CA LEU A 66 -15.29 -1.91 10.66
C LEU A 66 -14.25 -2.23 11.74
N VAL A 67 -12.98 -2.41 11.36
CA VAL A 67 -11.89 -2.69 12.31
C VAL A 67 -11.73 -1.57 13.34
N PRO A 68 -11.72 -0.27 12.96
CA PRO A 68 -11.74 0.84 13.91
C PRO A 68 -12.91 0.82 14.89
N HIS A 69 -14.12 0.49 14.40
CA HIS A 69 -15.32 0.38 15.23
C HIS A 69 -15.16 -0.74 16.26
N LEU A 70 -14.89 -1.96 15.79
CA LEU A 70 -14.71 -3.14 16.65
C LEU A 70 -13.53 -3.00 17.61
N TYR A 71 -12.46 -2.30 17.22
CA TYR A 71 -11.33 -2.06 18.12
C TYR A 71 -11.73 -1.24 19.36
N ARG A 72 -12.72 -0.35 19.23
CA ARG A 72 -13.21 0.48 20.34
C ARG A 72 -14.32 -0.21 21.13
N THR A 73 -15.15 -1.02 20.47
CA THR A 73 -16.35 -1.61 21.08
C THR A 73 -16.15 -3.07 21.52
N ARG A 74 -15.57 -3.92 20.68
CA ARG A 74 -15.54 -5.39 20.81
C ARG A 74 -14.24 -5.99 20.27
N GLN A 75 -13.13 -5.80 21.01
CA GLN A 75 -11.81 -6.29 20.60
C GLN A 75 -11.71 -7.82 20.53
N ASP A 76 -12.58 -8.52 21.25
CA ASP A 76 -12.72 -9.98 21.21
C ASP A 76 -13.02 -10.50 19.80
N LEU A 77 -13.78 -9.74 19.01
CA LEU A 77 -14.17 -10.11 17.64
C LEU A 77 -13.05 -9.92 16.60
N LEU A 78 -11.89 -9.39 17.02
CA LEU A 78 -10.73 -9.16 16.15
C LEU A 78 -9.65 -10.24 16.28
N TYR A 79 -9.77 -11.17 17.24
CA TYR A 79 -8.68 -12.10 17.58
C TYR A 79 -8.38 -13.08 16.44
N GLU A 80 -9.43 -13.62 15.82
CA GLU A 80 -9.34 -14.57 14.70
C GLU A 80 -9.76 -13.98 13.36
N LEU A 81 -9.98 -12.67 13.29
CA LEU A 81 -10.26 -11.98 12.05
C LEU A 81 -8.95 -11.80 11.26
N ARG A 82 -8.71 -12.70 10.30
CA ARG A 82 -7.43 -12.87 9.60
C ARG A 82 -7.62 -12.98 8.09
N CYS A 83 -6.60 -12.55 7.35
CA CYS A 83 -6.53 -12.78 5.91
C CYS A 83 -6.16 -14.23 5.60
N ASP A 84 -6.77 -14.83 4.57
CA ASP A 84 -6.28 -16.08 3.98
C ASP A 84 -5.44 -15.83 2.73
N VAL A 85 -5.89 -14.90 1.89
CA VAL A 85 -5.21 -14.47 0.66
C VAL A 85 -5.14 -12.94 0.59
N PRO A 86 -4.24 -12.34 -0.21
CA PRO A 86 -3.10 -12.96 -0.90
C PRO A 86 -2.02 -13.47 0.06
N ILE A 87 -1.08 -14.27 -0.45
CA ILE A 87 -0.03 -14.93 0.36
C ILE A 87 0.79 -13.95 1.23
N GLN A 88 1.01 -12.73 0.75
CA GLN A 88 1.71 -11.66 1.47
C GLN A 88 1.00 -11.22 2.76
N PHE A 89 -0.33 -11.36 2.82
CA PHE A 89 -1.14 -11.04 3.99
C PHE A 89 -1.66 -12.27 4.71
N ARG A 90 -1.43 -13.48 4.19
CA ARG A 90 -1.93 -14.72 4.80
C ARG A 90 -1.61 -14.79 6.30
N ASN A 91 -2.64 -15.16 7.07
CA ASN A 91 -2.63 -15.28 8.52
C ASN A 91 -2.31 -13.98 9.30
N LYS A 92 -2.24 -12.82 8.62
CA LYS A 92 -2.20 -11.52 9.30
C LYS A 92 -3.59 -11.20 9.84
N ARG A 93 -3.65 -10.80 11.10
CA ARG A 93 -4.88 -10.27 11.70
C ARG A 93 -5.20 -8.90 11.09
N LEU A 94 -6.46 -8.64 10.79
CA LEU A 94 -6.86 -7.36 10.18
C LEU A 94 -6.54 -6.15 11.10
N VAL A 95 -6.61 -6.34 12.42
CA VAL A 95 -6.22 -5.31 13.40
C VAL A 95 -4.76 -4.87 13.29
N HIS A 96 -3.89 -5.67 12.65
CA HIS A 96 -2.50 -5.28 12.38
C HIS A 96 -2.39 -3.96 11.61
N PHE A 97 -3.38 -3.67 10.76
CA PHE A 97 -3.40 -2.52 9.86
C PHE A 97 -4.14 -1.29 10.44
N TYR A 98 -4.79 -1.40 11.61
CA TYR A 98 -5.69 -0.37 12.17
C TYR A 98 -5.09 1.05 12.26
N LYS A 99 -3.77 1.19 12.44
CA LYS A 99 -3.09 2.50 12.56
C LYS A 99 -2.23 2.87 11.35
N TRP A 100 -2.42 2.19 10.22
CA TRP A 100 -1.66 2.50 9.01
C TRP A 100 -2.19 3.78 8.38
N LYS A 101 -1.27 4.68 7.98
CA LYS A 101 -1.62 5.96 7.35
C LYS A 101 -2.05 5.82 5.89
N LYS A 102 -1.68 4.72 5.25
CA LYS A 102 -1.99 4.42 3.84
C LYS A 102 -2.89 3.19 3.81
N ALA A 103 -3.76 3.12 2.81
CA ALA A 103 -4.54 1.93 2.52
C ALA A 103 -3.61 0.72 2.39
N ALA A 104 -3.91 -0.35 3.12
CA ALA A 104 -3.06 -1.53 3.18
C ALA A 104 -3.31 -2.48 2.00
N PHE A 105 -4.56 -2.55 1.54
CA PHE A 105 -5.00 -3.47 0.48
C PHE A 105 -5.21 -2.79 -0.87
N CYS A 106 -5.45 -1.47 -0.90
CA CYS A 106 -5.55 -0.70 -2.14
C CYS A 106 -4.30 0.17 -2.33
N SER A 107 -3.66 0.09 -3.49
CA SER A 107 -2.80 1.17 -3.98
C SER A 107 -3.60 2.06 -4.93
N GLN A 108 -3.32 3.38 -4.97
CA GLN A 108 -3.96 4.31 -5.92
C GLN A 108 -3.76 3.91 -7.39
N THR A 109 -2.82 3.00 -7.67
CA THR A 109 -2.51 2.50 -9.01
C THR A 109 -3.41 1.34 -9.46
N GLU A 110 -4.19 0.73 -8.56
CA GLU A 110 -5.06 -0.42 -8.88
C GLU A 110 -6.49 -0.05 -9.26
N GLN A 111 -6.95 1.17 -8.96
CA GLN A 111 -8.28 1.65 -9.41
C GLN A 111 -8.39 1.81 -10.93
N LEU A 112 -7.28 1.82 -11.67
CA LEU A 112 -7.27 1.90 -13.14
C LEU A 112 -7.41 0.56 -13.87
N ARG A 113 -7.45 -0.60 -13.18
CA ARG A 113 -7.58 -1.91 -13.86
C ARG A 113 -9.01 -2.35 -14.15
N ALA A 114 -10.02 -1.56 -13.78
CA ALA A 114 -11.44 -1.89 -13.97
C ALA A 114 -12.13 -1.14 -15.13
N VAL A 115 -11.37 -0.53 -16.06
CA VAL A 115 -11.91 0.06 -17.29
C VAL A 115 -11.13 -0.52 -18.48
N PRO A 116 -11.75 -1.27 -19.40
CA PRO A 116 -11.15 -1.50 -20.71
C PRO A 116 -11.44 -0.23 -21.53
N GLU A 117 -10.41 0.46 -22.01
CA GLU A 117 -10.35 1.06 -23.36
C GLU A 117 -9.14 2.01 -23.45
N SER A 118 -8.53 1.96 -24.63
CA SER A 118 -7.28 2.58 -25.08
C SER A 118 -7.07 4.03 -24.63
N ASP A 119 -5.93 4.30 -23.99
CA ASP A 119 -5.18 5.53 -24.22
C ASP A 119 -3.69 5.28 -23.96
N ASN A 120 -2.84 5.85 -24.82
CA ASN A 120 -1.40 5.72 -24.74
C ASN A 120 -0.89 6.38 -23.45
N VAL A 121 -0.70 5.60 -22.38
CA VAL A 121 -0.11 6.09 -21.14
C VAL A 121 1.38 6.29 -21.36
N GLU A 122 1.78 7.55 -21.52
CA GLU A 122 3.18 7.95 -21.43
C GLU A 122 3.65 7.77 -19.99
N VAL A 123 4.37 6.67 -19.76
CA VAL A 123 4.93 6.32 -18.45
C VAL A 123 6.07 7.28 -18.16
N THR A 124 5.78 8.36 -17.46
CA THR A 124 6.81 9.25 -16.92
C THR A 124 7.49 8.54 -15.74
N PHE A 125 8.69 8.04 -15.98
CA PHE A 125 9.56 7.50 -14.93
C PHE A 125 9.99 8.65 -14.01
N GLY A 126 9.23 8.88 -12.94
CA GLY A 126 9.56 9.85 -11.92
C GLY A 126 10.90 9.50 -11.26
N LEU A 127 11.96 10.20 -11.63
CA LEU A 127 13.25 10.15 -10.95
C LEU A 127 13.06 10.76 -9.56
N SER A 128 13.34 9.99 -8.50
CA SER A 128 13.25 10.53 -7.13
C SER A 128 14.13 11.78 -7.00
N ASP A 129 13.65 12.80 -6.28
CA ASP A 129 14.39 14.06 -6.08
C ASP A 129 15.82 13.81 -5.57
N ALA A 130 16.01 12.78 -4.74
CA ALA A 130 17.32 12.38 -4.24
C ALA A 130 18.30 11.99 -5.36
N MET A 131 17.82 11.36 -6.43
CA MET A 131 18.66 10.93 -7.56
C MET A 131 19.14 12.13 -8.39
N ILE A 132 18.32 13.18 -8.51
CA ILE A 132 18.69 14.42 -9.20
C ILE A 132 19.83 15.12 -8.46
N TYR A 133 19.73 15.25 -7.13
CA TYR A 133 20.79 15.88 -6.33
C TYR A 133 22.10 15.07 -6.35
N VAL A 134 22.02 13.75 -6.29
CA VAL A 134 23.21 12.87 -6.36
C VAL A 134 23.91 12.99 -7.72
N THR A 135 23.16 12.96 -8.81
CA THR A 135 23.72 13.06 -10.17
C THR A 135 24.32 14.45 -10.45
N ALA A 136 23.66 15.53 -10.00
CA ALA A 136 24.21 16.88 -10.11
C ALA A 136 25.51 17.04 -9.28
N GLY A 137 25.56 16.45 -8.09
CA GLY A 137 26.77 16.45 -7.26
C GLY A 137 27.95 15.73 -7.92
N LEU A 138 27.71 14.54 -8.51
CA LEU A 138 28.76 13.77 -9.17
C LEU A 138 29.29 14.48 -10.42
N THR A 139 28.42 15.07 -11.23
CA THR A 139 28.84 15.76 -12.46
C THR A 139 29.67 17.02 -12.17
N THR A 140 29.28 17.78 -11.14
CA THR A 140 30.03 18.97 -10.71
C THR A 140 31.42 18.62 -10.16
N LEU A 141 31.53 17.56 -9.35
CA LEU A 141 32.81 17.08 -8.84
C LEU A 141 33.77 16.65 -9.96
N VAL A 142 33.28 15.92 -10.96
CA VAL A 142 34.08 15.51 -12.11
C VAL A 142 34.56 16.72 -12.92
N ALA A 143 33.68 17.71 -13.16
CA ALA A 143 34.05 18.92 -13.88
C ALA A 143 35.16 19.71 -13.17
N ILE A 144 35.08 19.83 -11.83
CA ILE A 144 36.11 20.50 -11.02
C ILE A 144 37.45 19.78 -11.13
N MET A 145 37.45 18.45 -11.05
CA MET A 145 38.69 17.65 -11.16
C MET A 145 39.36 17.82 -12.52
N VAL A 146 38.59 17.87 -13.62
CA VAL A 146 39.12 18.09 -14.97
C VAL A 146 39.73 19.49 -15.11
N VAL A 147 39.04 20.53 -14.65
CA VAL A 147 39.54 21.91 -14.72
C VAL A 147 40.80 22.08 -13.88
N ALA A 148 40.83 21.53 -12.66
CA ALA A 148 42.00 21.53 -11.81
C ALA A 148 43.18 20.84 -12.49
N GLY A 149 42.96 19.67 -13.11
CA GLY A 149 43.96 18.95 -13.89
C GLY A 149 44.56 19.80 -15.02
N ILE A 150 43.72 20.44 -15.83
CA ILE A 150 44.16 21.31 -16.94
C ILE A 150 44.99 22.50 -16.41
N VAL A 151 44.56 23.14 -15.32
CA VAL A 151 45.27 24.28 -14.73
C VAL A 151 46.63 23.85 -14.18
N LEU A 152 46.68 22.71 -13.47
CA LEU A 152 47.93 22.17 -12.93
C LEU A 152 48.89 21.77 -14.04
N GLN A 153 48.41 21.14 -15.11
CA GLN A 153 49.21 20.79 -16.28
C GLN A 153 49.79 22.03 -16.95
N ARG A 154 48.96 23.07 -17.20
CA ARG A 154 49.42 24.34 -17.77
C ARG A 154 50.45 25.04 -16.89
N ARG A 155 50.27 25.03 -15.56
CA ARG A 155 51.23 25.59 -14.61
C ARG A 155 52.54 24.82 -14.60
N PHE A 156 52.49 23.49 -14.65
CA PHE A 156 53.68 22.65 -14.74
C PHE A 156 54.46 22.92 -16.03
N ASP A 157 53.77 22.95 -17.18
CA ASP A 157 54.38 23.26 -18.47
C ASP A 157 55.01 24.66 -18.51
N SER A 158 54.33 25.67 -17.94
CA SER A 158 54.86 27.03 -17.84
C SER A 158 56.11 27.09 -16.97
N ARG A 159 56.11 26.43 -15.79
CA ARG A 159 57.29 26.33 -14.92
C ARG A 159 58.45 25.62 -15.60
N ARG A 160 58.18 24.53 -16.33
CA ARG A 160 59.20 23.80 -17.12
C ARG A 160 59.81 24.69 -18.20
N ARG A 161 59.00 25.45 -18.95
CA ARG A 161 59.49 26.42 -19.95
C ARG A 161 60.31 27.54 -19.32
N ALA A 162 59.91 28.07 -18.16
CA ALA A 162 60.66 29.09 -17.44
C ALA A 162 62.03 28.59 -16.95
N ARG A 163 62.12 27.33 -16.52
CA ARG A 163 63.39 26.70 -16.11
C ARG A 163 64.34 26.49 -17.29
N ASN A 164 63.82 26.05 -18.44
CA ASN A 164 64.62 25.85 -19.65
C ASN A 164 65.15 27.15 -20.29
N ARG A 165 64.60 28.33 -19.95
CA ARG A 165 65.09 29.64 -20.42
C ARG A 165 66.22 30.23 -19.55
N ARG A 166 66.53 29.61 -18.42
CA ARG A 166 67.56 30.07 -17.45
C ARG A 166 68.85 29.22 -17.49
N MET A 167 68.94 28.28 -18.43
CA MET A 167 70.15 27.52 -18.80
C MET A 167 70.53 27.91 -20.21
#